data_AF-A0A1L3ZB11-F1
#
_entry.id   AF-A0A1L3ZB11-F1
#
_cell.length_a   1.000
_cell.length_b   1.000
_cell.length_c   1.000
_cell.angle_alpha   90.00
_cell.angle_beta   90.00
_cell.angle_gamma   90.00
#
_symmetry.space_group_name_H-M   'P 1'
#
loop_
_entity.id
_entity.type
_entity.pdbx_description
1 polymer ?
#
loop_
_entity_poly.entity_id
_entity_poly.type
_entity_poly.pdbx_seq_one_letter_code
_entity_poly.pdbx_strand_id
1 'polypeptide(L)'
;MIDFNLSLRTKDVNVLSEAVRTWYQHNRVTPTERATQLLCSAAMDLYRQGHRTPEELATLLITRFDSPYSLKINATTSTAHH
;
A
#
# COMPACT_ATOMS: atom_id res chain seq x y z
N MET A 1 -0.67 13.10 -28.33
CA MET A 1 -1.56 12.12 -27.67
C MET A 1 -0.83 11.55 -26.45
N ILE A 2 -0.75 12.31 -25.36
CA ILE A 2 0.06 11.97 -24.15
C ILE A 2 -0.86 11.68 -22.94
N ASP A 3 -2.15 12.02 -23.05
CA ASP A 3 -3.10 12.03 -21.94
C ASP A 3 -3.53 10.63 -21.45
N PHE A 4 -3.46 9.61 -22.32
CA PHE A 4 -3.89 8.25 -21.98
C PHE A 4 -2.96 7.56 -20.98
N ASN A 5 -1.64 7.74 -21.13
CA ASN A 5 -0.66 7.17 -20.21
C ASN A 5 -0.71 7.85 -18.84
N LEU A 6 -0.96 9.17 -18.80
CA LEU A 6 -1.14 9.90 -17.56
C LEU A 6 -2.43 9.50 -16.82
N SER A 7 -3.53 9.28 -17.55
CA SER A 7 -4.81 8.80 -17.01
C SER A 7 -4.71 7.40 -16.40
N LEU A 8 -3.98 6.48 -17.05
CA LEU A 8 -3.70 5.16 -16.47
C LEU A 8 -2.87 5.30 -15.19
N ARG A 9 -1.82 6.11 -15.20
CA ARG A 9 -0.97 6.36 -14.02
C ARG A 9 -1.74 7.00 -12.87
N THR A 10 -2.70 7.88 -13.15
CA THR A 10 -3.56 8.49 -12.12
C THR A 10 -4.61 7.53 -11.57
N LYS A 11 -5.18 6.65 -12.42
CA LYS A 11 -6.04 5.56 -11.95
C LYS A 11 -5.28 4.60 -11.03
N ASP A 12 -4.05 4.24 -11.41
CA ASP A 12 -3.17 3.39 -10.60
C ASP A 12 -2.89 4.04 -9.24
N VAL A 13 -2.55 5.34 -9.22
CA VAL A 13 -2.31 6.10 -7.99
C VAL A 13 -3.58 6.19 -7.13
N ASN A 14 -4.75 6.38 -7.74
CA ASN A 14 -6.02 6.40 -7.00
C ASN A 14 -6.30 5.05 -6.33
N VAL A 15 -6.13 3.96 -7.06
CA VAL A 15 -6.32 2.59 -6.54
C VAL A 15 -5.40 2.31 -5.35
N LEU A 16 -4.12 2.67 -5.48
CA LEU A 16 -3.14 2.51 -4.40
C LEU A 16 -3.47 3.39 -3.18
N SER A 17 -3.80 4.66 -3.41
CA SER A 17 -4.13 5.63 -2.35
C SER A 17 -5.38 5.22 -1.58
N GLU A 18 -6.39 4.74 -2.29
CA GLU A 18 -7.65 4.27 -1.70
C GLU A 18 -7.46 2.99 -0.88
N ALA A 19 -6.64 2.05 -1.36
CA ALA A 19 -6.27 0.87 -0.60
C ALA A 19 -5.55 1.21 0.72
N VAL A 20 -4.55 2.10 0.66
CA VAL A 20 -3.79 2.55 1.85
C VAL A 20 -4.69 3.31 2.82
N ARG A 21 -5.59 4.17 2.32
CA ARG A 21 -6.56 4.90 3.15
C ARG A 21 -7.52 3.94 3.85
N THR A 22 -8.01 2.93 3.13
CA THR A 22 -8.91 1.90 3.67
C THR A 22 -8.21 1.12 4.79
N TRP A 23 -6.94 0.78 4.62
CA TRP A 23 -6.14 0.15 5.67
C TRP A 23 -6.04 1.00 6.93
N TYR A 24 -5.78 2.31 6.81
CA TYR A 24 -5.72 3.22 7.96
C TYR A 24 -7.07 3.35 8.67
N GLN A 25 -8.16 3.42 7.91
CA GLN A 25 -9.52 3.48 8.47
C GLN A 25 -9.89 2.21 9.22
N HIS A 26 -9.53 1.04 8.67
CA HIS A 26 -9.77 -0.26 9.30
C HIS A 26 -9.02 -0.40 10.64
N ASN A 27 -7.73 -0.05 10.63
CA ASN A 27 -6.87 -0.17 11.81
C ASN A 27 -6.98 1.02 12.79
N ARG A 28 -7.76 2.06 12.43
CA ARG A 28 -7.96 3.30 13.22
C ARG A 28 -6.66 3.93 13.69
N VAL A 29 -5.66 3.97 12.81
CA VAL A 29 -4.34 4.53 13.11
C VAL A 29 -4.11 5.87 12.44
N THR A 30 -3.35 6.70 13.12
CA THR A 30 -2.83 7.94 12.55
C THR A 30 -1.82 7.62 11.44
N PRO A 31 -1.97 8.20 10.24
CA PRO A 31 -0.98 8.05 9.19
C PRO A 31 0.35 8.66 9.65
N THR A 32 1.41 7.86 9.56
CA THR A 32 2.78 8.30 9.79
C THR A 32 3.56 8.13 8.50
N GLU A 33 4.57 8.98 8.27
CA GLU A 33 5.36 8.93 7.03
C GLU A 33 5.94 7.54 6.75
N ARG A 34 6.50 6.89 7.77
CA ARG A 34 7.04 5.52 7.66
C ARG A 34 5.97 4.48 7.33
N ALA A 35 4.82 4.52 8.02
CA ALA A 35 3.73 3.59 7.75
C ALA A 35 3.19 3.77 6.34
N THR A 36 3.04 5.02 5.89
CA THR A 36 2.56 5.34 4.55
C THR A 36 3.53 4.85 3.50
N GLN A 37 4.85 5.05 3.68
CA GLN A 37 5.86 4.57 2.73
C GLN A 37 5.85 3.04 2.62
N LEU A 38 5.76 2.33 3.74
CA LEU A 38 5.73 0.87 3.78
C LEU A 38 4.45 0.32 3.12
N LEU A 39 3.29 0.88 3.46
CA LEU A 39 2.00 0.49 2.89
C LEU A 39 1.93 0.80 1.39
N CYS A 40 2.42 1.95 0.94
CA CYS A 40 2.49 2.28 -0.49
C CYS A 40 3.40 1.31 -1.26
N SER A 41 4.55 0.95 -0.70
CA SER A 41 5.47 -0.01 -1.31
C SER A 41 4.82 -1.39 -1.44
N ALA A 42 4.19 -1.88 -0.36
CA ALA A 42 3.48 -3.15 -0.38
C ALA A 42 2.27 -3.14 -1.33
N ALA A 43 1.52 -2.04 -1.39
CA ALA A 43 0.41 -1.88 -2.33
C ALA A 43 0.90 -1.90 -3.79
N MET A 44 2.04 -1.26 -4.08
CA MET A 44 2.67 -1.31 -5.40
C MET A 44 3.12 -2.73 -5.77
N ASP A 45 3.71 -3.47 -4.84
CA ASP A 45 4.14 -4.85 -5.10
C ASP A 45 2.94 -5.76 -5.40
N LEU A 46 1.84 -5.60 -4.66
CA LEU A 46 0.58 -6.27 -4.93
C LEU A 46 -0.02 -5.88 -6.29
N TYR A 47 0.06 -4.60 -6.65
CA TYR A 47 -0.38 -4.12 -7.96
C TYR A 47 0.40 -4.74 -9.11
N ARG A 48 1.72 -4.89 -8.92
CA ARG A 48 2.62 -5.57 -9.87
C ARG A 48 2.38 -7.08 -9.95
N GLN A 49 1.87 -7.69 -8.87
CA GLN A 49 1.45 -9.10 -8.85
C GLN A 49 0.14 -9.35 -9.60
N GLY A 50 -0.58 -8.29 -9.99
CA GLY A 50 -1.81 -8.38 -10.78
C GLY A 50 -3.08 -7.93 -10.07
N HIS A 51 -3.00 -7.52 -8.80
CA HIS A 51 -4.14 -6.99 -8.05
C HIS A 51 -4.46 -5.56 -8.49
N ARG A 52 -5.60 -5.36 -9.16
CA ARG A 52 -5.95 -4.07 -9.78
C ARG A 52 -7.09 -3.33 -9.08
N THR A 53 -7.66 -3.89 -8.01
CA THR A 53 -8.78 -3.28 -7.29
C THR A 53 -8.36 -2.74 -5.93
N PRO A 54 -8.88 -1.57 -5.51
CA PRO A 54 -8.59 -1.01 -4.18
C PRO A 54 -8.97 -1.97 -3.05
N GLU A 55 -10.08 -2.69 -3.21
CA GLU A 55 -10.62 -3.61 -2.21
C GLU A 55 -9.70 -4.82 -2.00
N GLU A 56 -9.23 -5.47 -3.08
CA GLU A 56 -8.27 -6.59 -2.95
C GLU A 56 -6.97 -6.12 -2.31
N LEU A 57 -6.45 -4.98 -2.76
CA LEU A 57 -5.23 -4.42 -2.21
C LEU A 57 -5.40 -4.10 -0.73
N ALA A 58 -6.51 -3.48 -0.33
CA ALA A 58 -6.81 -3.18 1.07
C ALA A 58 -6.91 -4.46 1.91
N THR A 59 -7.65 -5.48 1.44
CA THR A 59 -7.76 -6.77 2.13
C THR A 59 -6.38 -7.41 2.32
N LEU A 60 -5.55 -7.45 1.28
CA LEU A 60 -4.21 -8.03 1.34
C LEU A 60 -3.27 -7.23 2.23
N LEU A 61 -3.37 -5.90 2.24
CA LEU A 61 -2.65 -5.04 3.19
C LEU A 61 -3.09 -5.31 4.63
N ILE A 62 -4.40 -5.49 4.89
CA ILE A 62 -4.92 -5.81 6.22
C ILE A 62 -4.44 -7.20 6.66
N THR A 63 -4.42 -8.18 5.75
CA THR A 63 -3.90 -9.52 6.06
C THR A 63 -2.39 -9.53 6.33
N ARG A 64 -1.60 -8.75 5.57
CA ARG A 64 -0.14 -8.65 5.77
C ARG A 64 0.26 -7.79 6.96
N PHE A 65 -0.52 -6.76 7.24
CA PHE A 65 -0.30 -5.82 8.33
C PHE A 65 -1.60 -5.72 9.11
N ASP A 66 -1.84 -6.72 9.95
CA ASP A 66 -2.98 -6.84 10.86
C ASP A 66 -2.97 -5.78 11.96
N SER A 67 -1.80 -5.16 12.19
CA SER A 67 -1.61 -4.17 13.23
C SER A 67 -0.49 -3.18 12.87
N PRO A 68 -0.53 -1.94 13.38
CA PRO A 68 0.56 -0.97 13.28
C PRO A 68 1.88 -1.48 13.87
N TYR A 69 1.82 -2.42 14.82
CA TYR A 69 3.01 -3.07 15.38
C TYR A 69 3.71 -3.98 14.37
N SER A 70 2.95 -4.61 13.46
CA SER A 70 3.47 -5.45 12.37
C SER A 70 4.25 -4.62 11.34
N LEU A 71 3.91 -3.33 11.17
CA LEU A 71 4.69 -2.39 10.37
C LEU A 71 6.08 -2.12 10.98
N LYS A 72 6.20 -2.09 12.32
CA LYS A 72 7.50 -1.90 13.01
C LYS A 72 8.39 -3.11 12.87
N ILE A 73 7.84 -4.32 12.95
CA ILE A 73 8.60 -5.57 12.81
C ILE A 73 9.17 -5.68 11.40
N ASN A 74 8.35 -5.48 10.36
CA ASN A 74 8.79 -5.56 8.95
C ASN A 74 9.82 -4.48 8.55
N ALA A 75 9.80 -3.31 9.20
CA ALA A 75 10.85 -2.31 9.02
C ALA A 75 12.18 -2.72 9.66
N THR A 76 12.16 -3.52 10.72
CA THR A 76 13.36 -3.97 11.45
C THR A 76 13.99 -5.20 10.78
N THR A 77 13.20 -6.08 10.16
CA THR A 77 13.69 -7.23 9.38
C THR A 77 14.09 -6.89 7.95
N SER A 78 13.91 -5.65 7.48
CA SER A 78 14.60 -5.15 6.29
C SER A 78 16.06 -4.79 6.60
N THR A 79 16.78 -5.69 7.28
CA THR A 79 18.24 -5.69 7.21
C THR A 79 18.61 -6.07 5.78
N ALA A 80 19.01 -5.04 5.04
CA ALA A 80 19.69 -5.15 3.76
C ALA A 80 20.77 -6.23 3.85
N HIS A 81 20.55 -7.35 3.16
CA HIS A 81 21.67 -8.10 2.61
C HIS A 81 21.99 -7.45 1.26
N HIS A 82 23.06 -6.68 1.27
CA HIS A 82 23.74 -6.14 0.11
C HIS A 82 24.87 -7.09 -0.31
#